data_AF-A0A3C0CIQ4-F1
#
_entry.id   AF-A0A3C0CIQ4-F1
#
_cell.length_a   1.000
_cell.length_b   1.000
_cell.length_c   1.000
_cell.angle_alpha   90.00
_cell.angle_beta   90.00
_cell.angle_gamma   90.00
#
_symmetry.space_group_name_H-M   'P 1'
#
loop_
_entity.id
_entity.type
_entity.pdbx_description
1 polymer ?
#
loop_
_entity_poly.entity_id
_entity_poly.type
_entity_poly.pdbx_seq_one_letter_code
_entity_poly.pdbx_strand_id
1 'polypeptide(L)'
;QGYVPLHAKIEPEYAFLRDIVHHDRPDSSEYVIRSQESRRYVSQGKSFPPKPCPERKKGSVSVGNQDYLRYSGEMEIARADLPPEKRVNIVGQVSPEDVPYLPYITDGMGFRLLPEA
;
A
#
# COMPACT_ATOMS: atom_id res chain seq x y z
N GLN A 1 -20.54 -0.71 7.84
CA GLN A 1 -19.27 0.02 7.66
C GLN A 1 -18.84 -0.16 6.21
N GLY A 2 -18.38 0.89 5.54
CA GLY A 2 -18.17 0.91 4.08
C GLY A 2 -16.75 0.55 3.63
N TYR A 3 -16.05 -0.34 4.34
CA TYR A 3 -14.69 -0.75 4.01
C TYR A 3 -14.41 -2.22 4.35
N VAL A 4 -13.39 -2.79 3.72
CA VAL A 4 -12.87 -4.15 3.96
C VAL A 4 -11.68 -4.10 4.94
N PRO A 5 -11.68 -4.87 6.05
CA PRO A 5 -10.49 -5.00 6.88
C PRO A 5 -9.43 -5.87 6.18
N LEU A 6 -8.17 -5.42 6.20
CA LEU A 6 -7.01 -6.20 5.75
C LEU A 6 -5.98 -6.24 6.89
N HIS A 7 -5.70 -7.43 7.41
CA HIS A 7 -4.64 -7.66 8.38
C HIS A 7 -3.31 -7.58 7.66
N ALA A 8 -2.38 -6.80 8.21
CA ALA A 8 -1.08 -6.61 7.61
C ALA A 8 -0.02 -6.32 8.65
N LYS A 9 1.13 -6.96 8.47
CA LYS A 9 2.37 -6.53 9.10
C LYS A 9 2.87 -5.29 8.36
N ILE A 10 2.99 -4.18 9.07
CA ILE A 10 3.51 -2.90 8.57
C ILE A 10 4.63 -2.48 9.52
N GLU A 11 5.74 -2.03 8.95
CA GLU A 11 6.88 -1.48 9.69
C GLU A 11 6.43 -0.35 10.65
N PRO A 12 6.98 -0.27 11.87
CA PRO A 12 6.55 0.71 12.86
C PRO A 12 6.59 2.17 12.37
N GLU A 13 7.58 2.52 11.55
CA GLU A 13 7.71 3.86 10.98
C GLU A 13 6.57 4.24 10.01
N TYR A 14 5.86 3.25 9.47
CA TYR A 14 4.68 3.38 8.59
C TYR A 14 3.36 3.05 9.30
N ALA A 15 3.34 2.95 10.64
CA ALA A 15 2.14 2.59 11.40
C ALA A 15 0.93 3.51 11.10
N PHE A 16 1.19 4.77 10.72
CA PHE A 16 0.18 5.76 10.32
C PHE A 16 -0.70 5.32 9.14
N LEU A 17 -0.29 4.33 8.34
CA LEU A 17 -1.13 3.73 7.30
C LEU A 17 -2.34 2.97 7.88
N ARG A 18 -2.39 2.70 9.18
CA ARG A 18 -3.53 2.05 9.85
C ARG A 18 -4.55 3.04 10.43
N ASP A 19 -4.19 4.32 10.50
CA ASP A 19 -4.97 5.35 11.18
C ASP A 19 -6.16 5.83 10.35
N ILE A 20 -6.19 5.48 9.06
CA ILE A 20 -7.22 5.93 8.12
C ILE A 20 -7.85 4.76 7.36
N VAL A 21 -9.01 5.04 6.76
CA VAL A 21 -9.57 4.20 5.69
C VAL A 21 -8.94 4.68 4.38
N HIS A 22 -8.44 3.74 3.61
CA HIS A 22 -7.96 3.97 2.25
C HIS A 22 -9.04 3.60 1.25
N HIS A 23 -9.07 4.24 0.10
CA HIS A 23 -9.90 3.81 -1.02
C HIS A 23 -9.02 3.47 -2.21
N ASP A 24 -9.34 2.36 -2.89
CA ASP A 24 -8.71 2.08 -4.18
C ASP A 24 -9.03 3.21 -5.17
N ARG A 25 -8.15 3.44 -6.13
CA ARG A 25 -8.42 4.37 -7.21
C ARG A 25 -9.26 3.68 -8.29
N PRO A 26 -10.25 4.37 -8.89
CA PRO A 26 -10.96 3.85 -10.07
C PRO A 26 -10.04 3.59 -11.28
N ASP A 27 -8.88 4.26 -11.34
CA ASP A 27 -7.85 4.07 -12.37
C ASP A 27 -6.69 3.17 -11.92
N SER A 28 -6.87 2.39 -10.86
CA SER A 28 -5.89 1.35 -10.47
C SER A 28 -5.81 0.24 -11.52
N SER A 29 -4.63 -0.33 -11.70
CA SER A 29 -4.48 -1.49 -12.56
C SER A 29 -4.95 -2.78 -11.88
N GLU A 30 -5.16 -3.84 -12.67
CA GLU A 30 -5.46 -5.18 -12.14
C GLU A 30 -4.35 -5.80 -11.27
N TYR A 31 -3.17 -5.16 -11.24
CA TYR A 31 -1.99 -5.65 -10.54
C TYR A 31 -1.77 -5.00 -9.17
N VAL A 32 -2.34 -3.82 -8.92
CA VAL A 32 -2.15 -3.10 -7.66
C VAL A 32 -3.43 -2.43 -7.19
N ILE A 33 -3.59 -2.33 -5.87
CA ILE A 33 -4.50 -1.38 -5.24
C ILE A 33 -3.68 -0.11 -5.01
N ARG A 34 -4.22 1.07 -5.29
CA ARG A 34 -3.55 2.36 -5.07
C ARG A 34 -4.41 3.22 -4.17
N SER A 35 -3.88 3.66 -3.02
CA SER A 35 -4.65 4.51 -2.10
C SER A 35 -4.80 5.93 -2.64
N GLN A 36 -6.04 6.44 -2.67
CA GLN A 36 -6.37 7.83 -2.99
C GLN A 36 -5.75 8.84 -2.00
N GLU A 37 -5.67 8.48 -0.72
CA GLU A 37 -5.35 9.36 0.41
C GLU A 37 -3.85 9.49 0.67
N SER A 38 -3.09 8.44 0.34
CA SER A 38 -1.70 8.24 0.79
C SER A 38 -0.75 9.40 0.47
N ARG A 39 -0.91 10.09 -0.67
CA ARG A 39 -0.05 11.24 -1.01
C ARG A 39 -0.11 12.41 -0.02
N ARG A 40 -1.14 12.49 0.82
CA ARG A 40 -1.26 13.52 1.86
C ARG A 40 -0.14 13.43 2.90
N TYR A 41 0.54 12.29 3.03
CA TYR A 41 1.64 12.16 3.97
C TYR A 41 2.86 13.00 3.59
N VAL A 42 3.13 13.18 2.28
CA VAL A 42 4.22 14.07 1.82
C VAL A 42 3.89 15.52 2.14
N SER A 43 2.64 15.95 1.93
CA SER A 43 2.22 17.32 2.30
C SER A 43 2.20 17.58 3.80
N GLN A 44 2.20 16.52 4.62
CA GLN A 44 2.40 16.57 6.07
C GLN A 44 3.87 16.55 6.49
N GLY A 45 4.81 16.64 5.55
CA GLY A 45 6.25 16.75 5.82
C GLY A 45 6.97 15.42 6.03
N LYS A 46 6.33 14.27 5.77
CA LYS A 46 7.01 12.97 5.81
C LYS A 46 7.91 12.79 4.58
N SER A 47 9.13 12.31 4.81
CA SER A 47 10.06 11.91 3.76
C SER A 47 10.15 10.38 3.67
N PHE A 48 10.37 9.89 2.45
CA PHE A 48 10.48 8.48 2.14
C PHE A 48 11.80 8.21 1.42
N PRO A 49 12.93 8.12 2.13
CA PRO A 49 14.22 7.87 1.49
C PRO A 49 14.22 6.48 0.83
N PRO A 50 14.93 6.27 -0.30
CA PRO A 50 15.01 4.97 -0.95
C PRO A 50 15.59 3.90 -0.02
N LYS A 51 14.93 2.73 0.02
CA LYS A 51 15.40 1.52 0.69
C LYS A 51 15.82 0.47 -0.35
N PRO A 52 16.68 -0.51 0.00
CA PRO A 52 16.90 -1.68 -0.84
C PRO A 52 15.56 -2.32 -1.17
N CYS A 53 15.26 -2.47 -2.46
CA CYS A 53 13.98 -2.98 -2.93
C CYS A 53 14.06 -4.49 -3.19
N PRO A 54 13.46 -5.33 -2.35
CA PRO A 54 13.32 -6.76 -2.62
C PRO A 54 12.24 -7.01 -3.70
N GLU A 55 12.06 -8.28 -4.07
CA GLU A 55 10.92 -8.69 -4.89
C GLU A 55 9.59 -8.27 -4.25
N ARG A 56 8.63 -7.83 -5.08
CA ARG A 56 7.29 -7.48 -4.64
C ARG A 56 6.39 -8.69 -4.80
N LYS A 57 6.12 -9.40 -3.71
CA LYS A 57 5.19 -10.54 -3.73
C LYS A 57 3.75 -10.05 -3.69
N LYS A 58 2.82 -10.91 -4.10
CA LYS A 58 1.39 -10.66 -3.89
C LYS A 58 1.12 -10.33 -2.41
N GLY A 59 0.38 -9.26 -2.17
CA GLY A 59 0.09 -8.72 -0.84
C GLY A 59 1.16 -7.79 -0.28
N SER A 60 2.28 -7.56 -0.96
CA SER A 60 3.27 -6.58 -0.50
C SER A 60 2.66 -5.18 -0.48
N VAL A 61 2.84 -4.50 0.66
CA VAL A 61 2.46 -3.11 0.87
C VAL A 61 3.69 -2.25 0.59
N SER A 62 3.56 -1.30 -0.32
CA SER A 62 4.66 -0.44 -0.74
C SER A 62 4.29 1.03 -0.71
N VAL A 63 5.29 1.89 -0.51
CA VAL A 63 5.15 3.35 -0.53
C VAL A 63 6.18 3.93 -1.49
N GLY A 64 5.76 4.82 -2.39
CA GLY A 64 6.65 5.52 -3.28
C GLY A 64 7.69 6.34 -2.52
N ASN A 65 8.97 6.13 -2.81
CA ASN A 65 10.06 6.87 -2.21
C ASN A 65 10.30 8.21 -2.93
N GLN A 66 11.32 8.97 -2.52
CA GLN A 66 11.63 10.28 -3.10
C GLN A 66 12.00 10.22 -4.58
N ASP A 67 12.58 9.11 -5.05
CA ASP A 67 12.92 8.92 -6.46
C ASP A 67 11.68 8.68 -7.33
N TYR A 68 10.51 8.43 -6.70
CA TYR A 68 9.25 8.32 -7.41
C TYR A 68 8.58 9.68 -7.71
N LEU A 69 9.27 10.79 -7.40
CA LEU A 69 8.89 12.16 -7.77
C LEU A 69 7.43 12.47 -7.40
N ARG A 70 6.57 12.74 -8.39
CA ARG A 70 5.14 13.05 -8.21
C ARG A 70 4.33 11.94 -7.53
N TYR A 71 4.86 10.72 -7.47
CA TYR A 71 4.26 9.56 -6.81
C TYR A 71 4.89 9.28 -5.44
N SER A 72 5.78 10.14 -4.95
CA SER A 72 6.32 10.00 -3.59
C SER A 72 5.18 9.99 -2.56
N GLY A 73 5.26 9.06 -1.61
CA GLY A 73 4.23 8.79 -0.61
C GLY A 73 2.98 8.08 -1.11
N GLU A 74 2.86 7.77 -2.41
CA GLU A 74 1.75 6.93 -2.90
C GLU A 74 1.90 5.52 -2.36
N MET A 75 0.85 5.02 -1.72
CA MET A 75 0.78 3.67 -1.16
C MET A 75 0.08 2.72 -2.12
N GLU A 76 0.69 1.56 -2.32
CA GLU A 76 0.20 0.47 -3.17
C GLU A 76 0.13 -0.86 -2.39
N ILE A 77 -0.83 -1.73 -2.74
CA ILE A 77 -0.83 -3.16 -2.37
C ILE A 77 -0.79 -4.00 -3.63
N ALA A 78 0.15 -4.92 -3.73
CA ALA A 78 0.28 -5.81 -4.89
C ALA A 78 -0.84 -6.88 -4.92
N ARG A 79 -1.58 -6.98 -6.03
CA ARG A 79 -2.58 -8.05 -6.29
C ARG A 79 -1.96 -9.31 -6.93
N ALA A 80 -0.73 -9.19 -7.41
CA ALA A 80 0.06 -10.26 -8.01
C ALA A 80 1.54 -10.13 -7.61
N ASP A 81 2.35 -11.14 -7.93
CA ASP A 81 3.80 -11.00 -7.88
C ASP A 81 4.26 -10.02 -8.96
N LEU A 82 5.13 -9.09 -8.59
CA LEU A 82 5.56 -7.97 -9.43
C LEU A 82 7.09 -7.86 -9.42
N PRO A 83 7.69 -7.41 -10.53
CA PRO A 83 9.13 -7.22 -10.59
C PRO A 83 9.60 -6.18 -9.55
N PRO A 84 10.87 -6.23 -9.13
CA PRO A 84 11.45 -5.21 -8.27
C PRO A 84 11.33 -3.81 -8.88
N GLU A 85 11.05 -2.81 -8.04
CA GLU A 85 10.91 -1.41 -8.44
C GLU A 85 11.64 -0.52 -7.43
N LYS A 86 12.77 0.06 -7.83
CA LYS A 86 13.65 0.81 -6.91
C LYS A 86 13.01 2.10 -6.39
N ARG A 87 11.96 2.60 -7.05
CA ARG A 87 11.24 3.82 -6.66
C ARG A 87 10.18 3.59 -5.58
N VAL A 88 9.98 2.36 -5.13
CA VAL A 88 9.09 2.05 -4.00
C VAL A 88 9.86 1.39 -2.86
N ASN A 89 9.45 1.67 -1.64
CA ASN A 89 9.87 0.95 -0.46
C ASN A 89 8.79 -0.10 -0.13
N ILE A 90 9.18 -1.35 0.10
CA ILE A 90 8.28 -2.35 0.69
C ILE A 90 8.25 -2.08 2.20
N VAL A 91 7.06 -1.80 2.72
CA VAL A 91 6.85 -1.34 4.10
C VAL A 91 6.01 -2.31 4.91
N GLY A 92 5.51 -3.38 4.27
CA GLY A 92 4.67 -4.36 4.91
C GLY A 92 4.17 -5.44 3.97
N GLN A 93 3.35 -6.32 4.53
CA GLN A 93 2.80 -7.50 3.85
C GLN A 93 1.41 -7.78 4.43
N VAL A 94 0.42 -7.92 3.55
CA VAL A 94 -0.92 -8.41 3.90
C VAL A 94 -0.84 -9.86 4.34
N SER A 95 -1.54 -10.20 5.40
CA SER A 95 -1.58 -11.55 5.97
C SER A 95 -2.09 -12.56 4.95
N PRO A 96 -1.56 -13.80 4.93
CA PRO A 96 -1.91 -14.80 3.91
C PRO A 96 -3.41 -15.08 3.78
N GLU A 97 -4.16 -14.96 4.87
CA GLU A 97 -5.62 -15.18 4.92
C GLU A 97 -6.40 -14.13 4.12
N ASP A 98 -5.89 -12.90 4.05
CA ASP A 98 -6.56 -11.79 3.38
C ASP A 98 -6.11 -11.60 1.92
N VAL A 99 -4.96 -12.15 1.54
CA VAL A 99 -4.39 -12.08 0.19
C VAL A 99 -5.36 -12.55 -0.93
N PRO A 100 -6.14 -13.63 -0.76
CA PRO A 100 -7.13 -14.05 -1.75
C PRO A 100 -8.21 -13.01 -2.06
N TYR A 101 -8.46 -12.07 -1.15
CA TYR A 101 -9.51 -11.06 -1.31
C TYR A 101 -9.06 -9.80 -2.05
N LEU A 102 -7.75 -9.58 -2.18
CA LEU A 102 -7.19 -8.39 -2.83
C LEU A 102 -7.74 -8.12 -4.23
N PRO A 103 -8.01 -9.12 -5.11
CA PRO A 103 -8.60 -8.86 -6.43
C PRO A 103 -10.00 -8.24 -6.40
N TYR A 104 -10.74 -8.33 -5.30
CA TYR A 104 -12.11 -7.82 -5.20
C TYR A 104 -12.21 -6.39 -4.65
N ILE A 105 -11.10 -5.83 -4.16
CA ILE A 105 -11.05 -4.44 -3.67
C ILE A 105 -10.75 -3.54 -4.87
N THR A 106 -11.74 -3.14 -5.63
CA THR A 106 -11.58 -2.31 -6.85
C THR A 106 -12.48 -1.08 -6.82
N ASP A 107 -12.34 -0.19 -7.82
CA ASP A 107 -13.38 0.79 -8.19
C ASP A 107 -13.83 1.73 -7.06
N GLY A 108 -12.88 2.21 -6.25
CA GLY A 108 -13.20 3.11 -5.13
C GLY A 108 -13.57 2.41 -3.84
N MET A 109 -13.52 1.07 -3.78
CA MET A 109 -13.81 0.33 -2.56
C MET A 109 -12.84 0.73 -1.43
N GLY A 110 -13.41 0.97 -0.25
CA GLY A 110 -12.67 1.28 0.95
C GLY A 110 -12.02 0.03 1.56
N PHE A 111 -10.83 0.19 2.12
CA PHE A 111 -10.15 -0.81 2.93
C PHE A 111 -9.43 -0.16 4.10
N ARG A 112 -9.19 -0.92 5.17
CA ARG A 112 -8.42 -0.47 6.32
C ARG A 112 -7.41 -1.52 6.75
N LEU A 113 -6.16 -1.09 6.94
CA LEU A 113 -5.10 -1.94 7.45
C LEU A 113 -5.23 -2.13 8.97
N LEU A 114 -5.25 -3.38 9.41
CA LEU A 114 -5.27 -3.77 10.82
C LEU A 114 -3.96 -4.47 11.19
N PRO A 115 -3.55 -4.46 12.48
CA PRO A 115 -2.47 -5.30 12.95
C PRO A 115 -2.78 -6.78 12.66
N GLU A 116 -1.74 -7.56 12.36
CA GLU A 116 -1.86 -9.02 12.30
C GLU A 116 -2.24 -9.58 13.69
N ALA A 117 -3.07 -10.60 13.71
CA ALA A 117 -3.55 -11.25 14.94
C ALA A 117 -2.47 -12.12 15.61
#